data_AF-A0A6M5Z3R3-F1
#
_entry.id   AF-A0A6M5Z3R3-F1
#
_cell.length_a   1.000
_cell.length_b   1.000
_cell.length_c   1.000
_cell.angle_alpha   90.00
_cell.angle_beta   90.00
_cell.angle_gamma   90.00
#
_symmetry.space_group_name_H-M   'P 1'
#
loop_
_entity.id
_entity.type
_entity.pdbx_description
1 polymer ?
#
loop_
_entity_poly.entity_id
_entity_poly.type
_entity_poly.pdbx_seq_one_letter_code
_entity_poly.pdbx_strand_id
1 'polypeptide(L)'
;MPVREHFRGWLRRELERHSFHNAWATYMAAALNDCFPDGYRASPNVQKAIEIDVAPYGNVQSAPVPRAAGHGEWQPSAGTMTAPFERAGETAEVLVHGDRDGRYLAAAIELVSEGNKDRAEARESFVAKCETYIQNGAGLVIVDLVTTRSANLHDELMARVGPADYTAWGERLYATAYRASGKNGSGRLTI
;
A
#
# COMPACT_ATOMS: atom_id res chain seq x y z
N MET A 1 -8.36 6.34 22.09
CA MET A 1 -8.20 4.98 22.65
C MET A 1 -6.82 4.46 22.27
N PRO A 2 -6.05 3.81 23.16
CA PRO A 2 -4.74 3.28 22.82
C PRO A 2 -4.86 2.10 21.84
N VAL A 3 -3.98 2.01 20.85
CA VAL A 3 -3.90 0.88 19.93
C VAL A 3 -3.40 -0.34 20.72
N ARG A 4 -4.19 -1.43 20.74
CA ARG A 4 -3.80 -2.69 21.40
C ARG A 4 -2.88 -3.50 20.48
N GLU A 5 -1.92 -4.22 21.08
CA GLU A 5 -1.04 -5.12 20.35
C GLU A 5 -1.83 -6.30 19.75
N HIS A 6 -2.16 -6.21 18.47
CA HIS A 6 -2.94 -7.23 17.75
C HIS A 6 -2.07 -8.28 17.04
N PHE A 7 -0.75 -8.10 17.07
CA PHE A 7 0.21 -9.05 16.48
C PHE A 7 0.49 -10.27 17.38
N ARG A 8 0.00 -10.29 18.63
CA ARG A 8 0.28 -11.36 19.61
C ARG A 8 -1.00 -11.91 20.24
N GLY A 9 -0.86 -13.11 20.82
CA GLY A 9 -1.89 -13.72 21.67
C GLY A 9 -3.17 -14.11 20.94
N TRP A 10 -4.31 -13.97 21.61
CA TRP A 10 -5.63 -14.38 21.12
C TRP A 10 -6.13 -13.50 19.96
N LEU A 11 -5.77 -12.20 19.96
CA LEU A 11 -6.14 -11.26 18.89
C LEU A 11 -5.59 -11.68 17.53
N ARG A 12 -4.38 -12.25 17.46
CA ARG A 12 -3.82 -12.82 16.22
C ARG A 12 -4.66 -13.97 15.64
N ARG A 13 -5.40 -14.68 16.49
CA ARG A 13 -6.19 -15.87 16.11
C ARG A 13 -7.63 -15.53 15.73
N GLU A 14 -8.22 -14.52 16.37
CA GLU A 14 -9.62 -14.16 16.18
C GLU A 14 -9.83 -13.00 15.20
N LEU A 15 -8.86 -12.09 15.05
CA LEU A 15 -8.92 -11.02 14.07
C LEU A 15 -8.14 -11.42 12.83
N GLU A 16 -8.82 -11.46 11.69
CA GLU A 16 -8.14 -11.44 10.40
C GLU A 16 -7.37 -10.11 10.29
N ARG A 17 -6.03 -10.18 10.37
CA ARG A 17 -5.13 -9.02 10.34
C ARG A 17 -5.44 -8.05 9.18
N HIS A 18 -5.84 -8.61 8.05
CA HIS A 18 -6.26 -7.88 6.86
C HIS A 18 -7.47 -6.98 7.13
N SER A 19 -8.46 -7.48 7.85
CA SER A 19 -9.66 -6.72 8.20
C SER A 19 -9.32 -5.50 9.06
N PHE A 20 -8.28 -5.57 9.89
CA PHE A 20 -7.80 -4.42 10.67
C PHE A 20 -7.13 -3.36 9.78
N HIS A 21 -6.12 -3.71 8.98
CA HIS A 21 -5.44 -2.73 8.13
C HIS A 21 -6.39 -2.14 7.07
N ASN A 22 -7.33 -2.93 6.54
CA ASN A 22 -8.33 -2.46 5.59
C ASN A 22 -9.29 -1.45 6.22
N ALA A 23 -9.84 -1.79 7.38
CA ALA A 23 -10.72 -0.89 8.12
C ALA A 23 -9.95 0.39 8.49
N TRP A 24 -8.71 0.26 8.94
CA TRP A 24 -7.91 1.41 9.33
C TRP A 24 -7.56 2.32 8.16
N ALA A 25 -7.13 1.78 7.02
CA ALA A 25 -6.93 2.56 5.79
C ALA A 25 -8.22 3.28 5.37
N THR A 26 -9.36 2.60 5.48
CA THR A 26 -10.68 3.19 5.17
C THR A 26 -11.01 4.35 6.10
N TYR A 27 -10.88 4.17 7.42
CA TYR A 27 -11.19 5.22 8.39
C TYR A 27 -10.19 6.38 8.33
N MET A 28 -8.91 6.12 8.05
CA MET A 28 -7.93 7.18 7.80
C MET A 28 -8.30 7.98 6.56
N ALA A 29 -8.63 7.31 5.45
CA ALA A 29 -9.05 8.00 4.23
C ALA A 29 -10.31 8.85 4.46
N ALA A 30 -11.30 8.34 5.18
CA ALA A 30 -12.49 9.09 5.55
C ALA A 30 -12.14 10.33 6.39
N ALA A 31 -11.39 10.17 7.48
CA ALA A 31 -11.01 11.27 8.35
C ALA A 31 -10.14 12.34 7.65
N LEU A 32 -9.30 11.93 6.70
CA LEU A 32 -8.52 12.86 5.88
C LEU A 32 -9.42 13.65 4.93
N ASN A 33 -10.41 13.01 4.31
CA ASN A 33 -11.36 13.67 3.43
C ASN A 33 -12.25 14.69 4.16
N ASP A 34 -12.45 14.56 5.47
CA ASP A 34 -13.14 15.57 6.29
C ASP A 34 -12.27 16.83 6.53
N CYS A 35 -10.95 16.71 6.39
CA CYS A 35 -9.99 17.77 6.72
C CYS A 35 -9.29 18.38 5.49
N PHE A 36 -9.37 17.73 4.34
CA PHE A 36 -8.65 18.17 3.15
C PHE A 36 -9.31 19.39 2.50
N PRO A 37 -8.50 20.31 1.95
CA PRO A 37 -9.03 21.38 1.12
C PRO A 37 -9.58 20.81 -0.19
N ASP A 38 -10.43 21.59 -0.84
CA ASP A 38 -10.97 21.26 -2.16
C ASP A 38 -9.84 20.88 -3.14
N GLY A 39 -10.13 19.88 -3.98
CA GLY A 39 -9.20 19.36 -4.98
C GLY A 39 -8.28 18.24 -4.50
N TYR A 40 -8.40 17.81 -3.24
CA TYR A 40 -7.69 16.62 -2.73
C TYR A 40 -8.67 15.54 -2.27
N ARG A 41 -8.32 14.28 -2.54
CA ARG A 41 -9.11 13.13 -2.10
C ARG A 41 -8.23 11.96 -1.70
N ALA A 42 -8.37 11.52 -0.45
CA ALA A 42 -7.84 10.27 0.04
C ALA A 42 -8.73 9.09 -0.40
N SER A 43 -8.12 7.97 -0.73
CA SER A 43 -8.80 6.70 -0.96
C SER A 43 -7.98 5.57 -0.36
N PRO A 44 -8.60 4.61 0.35
CA PRO A 44 -7.89 3.41 0.75
C PRO A 44 -7.57 2.61 -0.51
N ASN A 45 -6.33 2.18 -0.66
CA ASN A 45 -5.94 1.20 -1.66
C ASN A 45 -5.44 -0.03 -0.92
N VAL A 46 -6.24 -1.08 -0.94
CA VAL A 46 -5.87 -2.36 -0.34
C VAL A 46 -5.96 -3.40 -1.43
N GLN A 47 -4.81 -3.92 -1.84
CA GLN A 47 -4.78 -4.99 -2.84
C GLN A 47 -4.56 -6.33 -2.16
N LYS A 48 -5.46 -7.26 -2.48
CA LYS A 48 -5.23 -8.69 -2.36
C LYS A 48 -5.07 -9.28 -3.75
N ALA A 49 -4.59 -10.50 -3.81
CA ALA A 49 -4.49 -11.29 -5.05
C ALA A 49 -5.80 -11.44 -5.85
N ILE A 50 -6.95 -11.05 -5.29
CA ILE A 50 -8.26 -11.03 -5.93
C ILE A 50 -8.96 -9.72 -5.50
N GLU A 51 -9.30 -8.88 -6.47
CA GLU A 51 -10.12 -7.67 -6.31
C GLU A 51 -11.58 -8.04 -6.62
N ILE A 52 -12.53 -7.62 -5.78
CA ILE A 52 -13.95 -7.77 -6.03
C ILE A 52 -14.50 -6.36 -6.30
N ASP A 53 -14.66 -6.03 -7.57
CA ASP A 53 -15.30 -4.79 -7.98
C ASP A 53 -16.81 -4.85 -7.74
N VAL A 54 -17.34 -3.89 -7.00
CA VAL A 54 -18.78 -3.67 -6.85
C VAL A 54 -19.09 -2.27 -7.38
N ALA A 55 -19.65 -2.21 -8.58
CA ALA A 55 -20.19 -0.99 -9.16
C ALA A 55 -21.73 -0.99 -9.03
N PRO A 56 -22.38 0.16 -8.79
CA PRO A 56 -23.83 0.28 -8.88
C PRO A 56 -24.27 -0.09 -10.31
N TYR A 57 -25.22 -1.01 -10.40
CA TYR A 57 -25.78 -1.47 -11.67
C TYR A 57 -26.58 -0.33 -12.32
N GLY A 58 -26.02 0.28 -13.36
CA GLY A 58 -26.69 1.37 -14.09
C GLY A 58 -25.87 1.89 -15.26
N ASN A 59 -25.99 1.19 -16.40
CA ASN A 59 -25.63 1.57 -17.78
C ASN A 59 -24.91 0.48 -18.59
N VAL A 60 -25.15 -0.80 -18.30
CA VAL A 60 -24.82 -1.88 -19.23
C VAL A 60 -26.09 -2.22 -20.02
N GLN A 61 -26.18 -1.78 -21.27
CA GLN A 61 -27.15 -2.38 -22.20
C GLN A 61 -26.81 -3.86 -22.29
N SER A 62 -27.72 -4.72 -21.84
CA SER A 62 -27.54 -6.17 -21.89
C SER A 62 -27.41 -6.60 -23.34
N ALA A 63 -26.22 -7.04 -23.76
CA ALA A 63 -26.06 -7.74 -25.02
C ALA A 63 -26.84 -9.07 -24.93
N PRO A 64 -27.58 -9.47 -25.98
CA PRO A 64 -28.31 -10.74 -25.96
C PRO A 64 -27.32 -11.90 -25.81
N VAL A 65 -27.52 -12.70 -24.77
CA VAL A 65 -26.71 -13.89 -24.48
C VAL A 65 -27.01 -14.94 -25.56
N PRO A 66 -26.02 -15.40 -26.34
CA PRO A 66 -26.22 -16.52 -27.24
C PRO A 66 -26.60 -17.76 -26.44
N ARG A 67 -27.66 -18.45 -26.87
CA ARG A 67 -28.13 -19.70 -26.26
C ARG A 67 -26.98 -20.72 -26.30
N ALA A 68 -26.56 -21.18 -25.12
CA ALA A 68 -25.44 -22.11 -24.96
C ALA A 68 -25.62 -23.36 -25.82
N ALA A 69 -24.76 -23.53 -26.83
CA ALA A 69 -24.51 -24.83 -27.42
C ALA A 69 -23.78 -25.68 -26.37
N GLY A 70 -24.15 -26.96 -26.25
CA GLY A 70 -23.66 -27.86 -25.20
C GLY A 70 -22.14 -27.78 -25.06
N HIS A 71 -21.69 -27.28 -23.91
CA HIS A 71 -20.27 -27.27 -23.59
C HIS A 71 -19.89 -28.72 -23.27
N GLY A 72 -19.16 -29.36 -24.19
CA GLY A 72 -18.36 -30.52 -23.83
C GLY A 72 -17.46 -30.16 -22.64
N GLU A 73 -17.23 -31.14 -21.76
CA GLU A 73 -16.48 -30.99 -20.52
C GLU A 73 -15.11 -30.37 -20.81
N TRP A 74 -14.97 -29.06 -20.55
CA TRP A 74 -13.74 -28.33 -20.83
C TRP A 74 -12.64 -28.84 -19.90
N GLN A 75 -11.54 -29.32 -20.48
CA GLN A 75 -10.33 -29.68 -19.74
C GLN A 75 -9.18 -28.77 -20.16
N PRO A 76 -8.47 -28.13 -19.21
CA PRO A 76 -7.30 -27.33 -19.53
C PRO A 76 -6.17 -28.23 -20.07
N SER A 77 -5.43 -27.75 -21.07
CA SER A 77 -4.21 -28.42 -21.52
C SER A 77 -3.16 -28.44 -20.43
N ALA A 78 -2.31 -29.47 -20.40
CA ALA A 78 -1.15 -29.50 -19.51
C ALA A 78 -0.25 -28.26 -19.75
N GLY A 79 0.18 -27.62 -18.68
CA GLY A 79 1.05 -26.43 -18.77
C GLY A 79 2.38 -26.76 -19.44
N THR A 80 2.79 -25.95 -20.43
CA THR A 80 4.05 -26.15 -21.17
C THR A 80 5.29 -25.87 -20.33
N MET A 81 5.17 -24.99 -19.31
CA MET A 81 6.26 -24.62 -18.42
C MET A 81 5.69 -24.17 -17.06
N THR A 82 6.38 -24.55 -15.99
CA THR A 82 6.14 -23.98 -14.65
C THR A 82 7.41 -23.28 -14.20
N ALA A 83 7.30 -21.99 -13.87
CA ALA A 83 8.40 -21.21 -13.32
C ALA A 83 8.00 -20.66 -11.95
N PRO A 84 8.92 -20.65 -10.97
CA PRO A 84 8.67 -19.95 -9.72
C PRO A 84 8.55 -18.45 -10.01
N PHE A 85 7.50 -17.82 -9.49
CA PHE A 85 7.38 -16.38 -9.48
C PHE A 85 6.89 -15.93 -8.10
N GLU A 86 7.27 -14.72 -7.76
CA GLU A 86 6.85 -14.11 -6.51
C GLU A 86 5.48 -13.45 -6.69
N ARG A 87 4.50 -13.87 -5.89
CA ARG A 87 3.20 -13.19 -5.87
C ARG A 87 3.34 -11.87 -5.14
N ALA A 88 2.70 -10.83 -5.68
CA ALA A 88 2.56 -9.57 -4.98
C ALA A 88 2.01 -9.81 -3.56
N GLY A 89 2.73 -9.28 -2.57
CA GLY A 89 2.27 -9.28 -1.19
C GLY A 89 1.03 -8.40 -1.04
N GLU A 90 0.38 -8.51 0.10
CA GLU A 90 -0.73 -7.62 0.42
C GLU A 90 -0.23 -6.21 0.66
N THR A 91 -0.96 -5.24 0.14
CA THR A 91 -0.71 -3.82 0.38
C THR A 91 -1.89 -3.24 1.14
N ALA A 92 -1.60 -2.37 2.10
CA ALA A 92 -2.60 -1.56 2.77
C ALA A 92 -2.07 -0.13 2.84
N GLU A 93 -2.60 0.73 1.97
CA GLU A 93 -2.16 2.11 1.87
C GLU A 93 -3.35 3.06 1.75
N VAL A 94 -3.09 4.34 2.00
CA VAL A 94 -4.01 5.42 1.68
C VAL A 94 -3.36 6.31 0.63
N LEU A 95 -3.98 6.42 -0.53
CA LEU A 95 -3.51 7.27 -1.62
C LEU A 95 -4.29 8.58 -1.63
N VAL A 96 -3.57 9.69 -1.62
CA VAL A 96 -4.14 11.04 -1.73
C VAL A 96 -3.90 11.55 -3.13
N HIS A 97 -4.97 11.77 -3.87
CA HIS A 97 -4.91 12.33 -5.21
C HIS A 97 -5.27 13.82 -5.16
N GLY A 98 -4.49 14.64 -5.87
CA GLY A 98 -4.85 16.01 -6.21
C GLY A 98 -5.44 16.07 -7.62
N ASP A 99 -6.23 17.10 -7.91
CA ASP A 99 -6.83 17.33 -9.23
C ASP A 99 -6.39 18.63 -9.94
N ARG A 100 -5.45 19.38 -9.34
CA ARG A 100 -4.89 20.58 -9.95
C ARG A 100 -4.16 20.23 -11.24
N ASP A 101 -4.72 20.65 -12.38
CA ASP A 101 -4.22 20.41 -13.74
C ASP A 101 -4.27 18.93 -14.20
N GLY A 102 -5.10 18.11 -13.55
CA GLY A 102 -5.27 16.68 -13.83
C GLY A 102 -5.06 15.82 -12.58
N ARG A 103 -5.46 14.54 -12.63
CA ARG A 103 -5.32 13.64 -11.48
C ARG A 103 -3.84 13.26 -11.29
N TYR A 104 -3.27 13.59 -10.14
CA TYR A 104 -1.91 13.20 -9.77
C TYR A 104 -1.87 12.63 -8.34
N LEU A 105 -0.87 11.82 -8.03
CA LEU A 105 -0.66 11.31 -6.68
C LEU A 105 0.05 12.37 -5.84
N ALA A 106 -0.67 12.99 -4.91
CA ALA A 106 -0.15 14.05 -4.06
C ALA A 106 0.54 13.50 -2.80
N ALA A 107 0.04 12.40 -2.24
CA ALA A 107 0.66 11.74 -1.10
C ALA A 107 0.25 10.26 -0.97
N ALA A 108 1.00 9.49 -0.20
CA ALA A 108 0.68 8.12 0.20
C ALA A 108 0.92 7.91 1.71
N ILE A 109 0.10 7.07 2.34
CA ILE A 109 0.33 6.54 3.69
C ILE A 109 0.48 5.03 3.56
N GLU A 110 1.65 4.51 3.90
CA GLU A 110 1.97 3.08 3.89
C GLU A 110 1.84 2.48 5.29
N LEU A 111 0.99 1.46 5.42
CA LEU A 111 0.87 0.69 6.66
C LEU A 111 1.77 -0.55 6.57
N VAL A 112 2.79 -0.59 7.42
CA VAL A 112 3.73 -1.73 7.44
C VAL A 112 3.03 -2.98 7.97
N SER A 113 3.13 -4.06 7.21
CA SER A 113 2.68 -5.39 7.59
C SER A 113 3.84 -6.31 7.99
N GLU A 114 3.54 -7.42 8.68
CA GLU A 114 4.56 -8.44 9.02
C GLU A 114 5.30 -8.96 7.78
N GLY A 115 4.59 -9.11 6.65
CA GLY A 115 5.16 -9.60 5.39
C GLY A 115 6.20 -8.66 4.81
N ASN A 116 6.01 -7.34 4.98
CA ASN A 116 7.00 -6.36 4.50
C ASN A 116 8.34 -6.50 5.22
N LYS A 117 8.38 -7.00 6.46
CA LYS A 117 9.61 -7.17 7.26
C LYS A 117 10.23 -8.55 7.18
N ASP A 118 9.63 -9.49 6.45
CA ASP A 118 9.96 -10.92 6.57
C ASP A 118 11.26 -11.30 5.83
N ARG A 119 11.27 -11.18 4.50
CA ARG A 119 12.42 -11.51 3.64
C ARG A 119 13.01 -10.26 3.00
N ALA A 120 14.28 -10.34 2.60
CA ALA A 120 15.02 -9.19 2.07
C ALA A 120 14.34 -8.58 0.84
N GLU A 121 13.80 -9.41 -0.05
CA GLU A 121 13.14 -8.96 -1.28
C GLU A 121 11.80 -8.26 -0.98
N ALA A 122 11.10 -8.66 0.09
CA ALA A 122 9.87 -7.98 0.51
C ALA A 122 10.17 -6.59 1.10
N ARG A 123 11.28 -6.46 1.83
CA ARG A 123 11.77 -5.16 2.34
C ARG A 123 12.20 -4.27 1.18
N GLU A 124 12.99 -4.83 0.26
CA GLU A 124 13.42 -4.18 -0.99
C GLU A 124 12.24 -3.62 -1.77
N SER A 125 11.21 -4.44 -2.00
CA SER A 125 10.01 -4.03 -2.75
C SER A 125 9.26 -2.90 -2.06
N PHE A 126 9.10 -2.97 -0.73
CA PHE A 126 8.47 -1.90 0.06
C PHE A 126 9.27 -0.59 -0.03
N VAL A 127 10.59 -0.67 0.14
CA VAL A 127 11.47 0.49 0.11
C VAL A 127 11.50 1.12 -1.28
N ALA A 128 11.61 0.32 -2.36
CA ALA A 128 11.59 0.80 -3.73
C ALA A 128 10.26 1.50 -4.08
N LYS A 129 9.14 1.00 -3.56
CA LYS A 129 7.82 1.65 -3.69
C LYS A 129 7.81 3.02 -3.01
N CYS A 130 8.26 3.09 -1.75
CA CYS A 130 8.36 4.34 -0.99
C CYS A 130 9.30 5.36 -1.66
N GLU A 131 10.44 4.91 -2.16
CA GLU A 131 11.39 5.71 -2.92
C GLU A 131 10.73 6.29 -4.18
N THR A 132 9.96 5.47 -4.91
CA THR A 132 9.23 5.92 -6.10
C THR A 132 8.25 7.05 -5.77
N TYR A 133 7.53 6.99 -4.64
CA TYR A 133 6.66 8.09 -4.21
C TYR A 133 7.45 9.39 -3.99
N ILE A 134 8.57 9.31 -3.27
CA ILE A 134 9.43 10.47 -2.99
C ILE A 134 9.99 11.06 -4.29
N GLN A 135 10.49 10.21 -5.20
CA GLN A 135 11.06 10.64 -6.49
C GLN A 135 10.02 11.33 -7.38
N ASN A 136 8.75 10.91 -7.32
CA ASN A 136 7.64 11.56 -8.03
C ASN A 136 7.11 12.81 -7.32
N GLY A 137 7.70 13.22 -6.20
CA GLY A 137 7.32 14.42 -5.47
C GLY A 137 6.07 14.25 -4.57
N ALA A 138 5.59 13.02 -4.39
CA ALA A 138 4.48 12.75 -3.49
C ALA A 138 4.95 12.84 -2.01
N GLY A 139 4.08 13.37 -1.15
CA GLY A 139 4.27 13.22 0.30
C GLY A 139 4.16 11.74 0.70
N LEU A 140 4.94 11.30 1.67
CA LEU A 140 4.88 9.92 2.16
C LEU A 140 4.73 9.91 3.67
N VAL A 141 3.90 9.02 4.19
CA VAL A 141 3.89 8.65 5.61
C VAL A 141 4.08 7.14 5.70
N ILE A 142 4.99 6.68 6.57
CA ILE A 142 5.14 5.25 6.87
C ILE A 142 4.71 5.05 8.32
N VAL A 143 3.80 4.12 8.55
CA VAL A 143 3.33 3.76 9.89
C VAL A 143 3.65 2.30 10.18
N ASP A 144 4.50 2.09 11.18
CA ASP A 144 5.02 0.78 11.56
C ASP A 144 4.60 0.42 12.98
N LEU A 145 3.66 -0.51 13.08
CA LEU A 145 3.14 -1.04 14.33
C LEU A 145 3.54 -2.50 14.57
N VAL A 146 4.39 -3.08 13.72
CA VAL A 146 4.69 -4.51 13.72
C VAL A 146 5.66 -4.87 14.85
N THR A 147 5.15 -5.56 15.88
CA THR A 147 5.94 -5.91 17.08
C THR A 147 6.65 -7.27 17.01
N THR A 148 6.30 -8.11 16.04
CA THR A 148 6.78 -9.50 15.87
C THR A 148 8.02 -9.61 14.97
N ARG A 149 8.44 -8.51 14.36
CA ARG A 149 9.61 -8.39 13.50
C ARG A 149 10.41 -7.16 13.90
N SER A 150 11.70 -7.12 13.54
CA SER A 150 12.63 -6.08 13.99
C SER A 150 13.26 -5.26 12.87
N ALA A 151 13.02 -5.58 11.60
CA ALA A 151 13.51 -4.77 10.48
C ALA A 151 12.94 -3.34 10.57
N ASN A 152 13.75 -2.35 10.19
CA ASN A 152 13.39 -0.94 10.16
C ASN A 152 13.38 -0.44 8.71
N LEU A 153 12.19 -0.31 8.13
CA LEU A 153 12.01 0.10 6.74
C LEU A 153 12.26 1.60 6.53
N HIS A 154 12.15 2.43 7.58
CA HIS A 154 12.60 3.82 7.53
C HIS A 154 14.12 3.89 7.36
N ASP A 155 14.90 3.17 8.17
CA ASP A 155 16.36 3.16 8.05
C ASP A 155 16.80 2.65 6.67
N GLU A 156 16.16 1.59 6.15
CA GLU A 156 16.44 1.06 4.82
C GLU A 156 16.09 2.04 3.68
N LEU A 157 15.00 2.81 3.82
CA LEU A 157 14.66 3.88 2.88
C LEU A 157 15.67 5.03 2.95
N MET A 158 16.06 5.45 4.16
CA MET A 158 17.01 6.53 4.37
C MET A 158 18.41 6.20 3.88
N ALA A 159 18.81 4.94 3.89
CA ALA A 159 20.05 4.49 3.26
C ALA A 159 20.07 4.72 1.73
N ARG A 160 18.91 4.91 1.08
CA ARG A 160 18.81 5.19 -0.37
C ARG A 160 18.63 6.66 -0.70
N VAL A 161 17.67 7.30 -0.05
CA VAL A 161 17.23 8.66 -0.40
C VAL A 161 17.74 9.73 0.57
N GLY A 162 18.30 9.31 1.70
CA GLY A 162 18.87 10.16 2.72
C GLY A 162 20.28 10.65 2.37
N PRO A 163 20.85 11.51 3.23
CA PRO A 163 22.23 11.95 3.06
C PRO A 163 23.22 10.80 3.29
N ALA A 164 24.40 10.90 2.69
CA ALA A 164 25.43 9.84 2.76
C ALA A 164 25.94 9.54 4.19
N ASP A 165 25.78 10.50 5.11
CA ASP A 165 26.15 10.39 6.52
C ASP A 165 24.95 10.08 7.44
N TYR A 166 23.82 9.66 6.88
CA TYR A 166 22.67 9.24 7.67
C TYR A 166 23.05 8.12 8.66
N THR A 167 22.73 8.35 9.93
CA THR A 167 22.88 7.36 11.00
C THR A 167 21.52 6.71 11.24
N ALA A 168 21.49 5.37 11.17
CA ALA A 168 20.28 4.58 11.39
C ALA A 168 19.63 4.93 12.74
N TRP A 169 18.33 5.20 12.71
CA TRP A 169 17.58 5.55 13.91
C TRP A 169 17.34 4.33 14.81
N GLY A 170 17.11 3.15 14.21
CA GLY A 170 16.99 1.88 14.93
C GLY A 170 15.68 1.67 15.70
N GLU A 171 14.73 2.60 15.63
CA GLU A 171 13.44 2.45 16.28
C GLU A 171 12.59 1.33 15.68
N ARG A 172 11.88 0.61 16.54
CA ARG A 172 11.16 -0.60 16.13
C ARG A 172 9.73 -0.34 15.68
N LEU A 173 9.11 0.70 16.25
CA LEU A 173 7.74 1.14 15.98
C LEU A 173 7.79 2.64 15.78
N TYR A 174 7.25 3.12 14.67
CA TYR A 174 7.37 4.53 14.31
C TYR A 174 6.24 4.97 13.39
N ALA A 175 6.05 6.28 13.34
CA ALA A 175 5.37 6.95 12.25
C ALA A 175 6.30 8.05 11.75
N THR A 176 6.67 8.00 10.47
CA THR A 176 7.56 8.99 9.84
C THR A 176 6.82 9.63 8.67
N ALA A 177 7.01 10.93 8.50
CA ALA A 177 6.48 11.68 7.37
C ALA A 177 7.63 12.16 6.50
N TYR A 178 7.45 12.22 5.19
CA TYR A 178 8.46 12.65 4.24
C TYR A 178 7.82 13.62 3.28
N ARG A 179 8.52 14.73 3.04
CA ARG A 179 8.14 15.74 2.06
C ARG A 179 9.29 15.97 1.10
N ALA A 180 9.12 15.53 -0.13
CA ALA A 180 9.98 15.92 -1.22
C ALA A 180 9.69 17.39 -1.61
N SER A 181 10.73 18.17 -1.81
CA SER A 181 10.65 19.55 -2.27
C SER A 181 11.83 19.84 -3.19
N GLY A 182 11.69 20.70 -4.18
CA GLY A 182 12.78 20.98 -5.09
C GLY A 182 12.36 21.80 -6.30
N LYS A 183 13.34 22.43 -6.95
CA LYS A 183 13.19 23.12 -8.24
C LYS A 183 14.39 22.77 -9.12
N ASN A 184 14.17 22.66 -10.43
CA ASN A 184 15.22 22.54 -11.45
C ASN A 184 16.28 21.44 -11.17
N GLY A 185 15.84 20.24 -10.81
CA GLY A 185 16.73 19.08 -10.62
C GLY A 185 17.44 18.98 -9.26
N SER A 186 17.29 19.97 -8.36
CA SER A 186 17.74 19.85 -6.96
C SER A 186 16.57 19.41 -6.08
N GLY A 187 16.53 18.12 -5.73
CA GLY A 187 15.59 17.54 -4.78
C GLY A 187 16.08 17.67 -3.34
N ARG A 188 15.17 17.96 -2.41
CA ARG A 188 15.38 18.04 -0.96
C ARG A 188 14.28 17.25 -0.27
N LEU A 189 14.68 16.35 0.62
CA LEU A 189 13.77 15.59 1.47
C LEU A 189 13.70 16.23 2.86
N THR A 190 12.49 16.46 3.37
CA THR A 190 12.23 16.83 4.77
C THR A 190 11.51 15.68 5.45
N ILE A 191 11.86 15.40 6.71
CA ILE A 191 11.32 14.29 7.50
C ILE A 191 10.83 14.83 8.84
#